data_AF-A0A365TNX7-F1
#
_entry.id   AF-A0A365TNX7-F1
#
_cell.length_a   1.000
_cell.length_b   1.000
_cell.length_c   1.000
_cell.angle_alpha   90.00
_cell.angle_beta   90.00
_cell.angle_gamma   90.00
#
_symmetry.space_group_name_H-M   'P 1'
#
loop_
_entity.id
_entity.type
_entity.pdbx_description
1 polymer ?
#
loop_
_entity_poly.entity_id
_entity_poly.type
_entity_poly.pdbx_seq_one_letter_code
_entity_poly.pdbx_strand_id
1 'polypeptide(L)'
;MSRSTGVEVMAKALDFLSNIKESYPASVKSFVALELTGDQVADQLLSEISLMMLQKLKVDGMVKTDDLSEPNAKIYGLTEHGVEMRRLFLELTHA
;
A
#
# COMPACT_ATOMS: atom_id res chain seq x y z
N MET A 1 21.10 8.67 -10.00
CA MET A 1 19.88 7.99 -9.49
C MET A 1 18.74 8.35 -10.42
N SER A 2 18.11 7.37 -11.06
CA SER A 2 16.89 7.63 -11.85
C SER A 2 15.79 8.06 -10.85
N ARG A 3 15.15 9.21 -11.11
CA ARG A 3 14.01 9.64 -10.32
C ARG A 3 12.83 8.77 -10.74
N SER A 4 12.34 7.93 -9.84
CA SER A 4 11.10 7.19 -10.09
C SER A 4 9.93 8.16 -10.24
N THR A 5 9.12 7.98 -11.28
CA THR A 5 7.93 8.81 -11.48
C THR A 5 6.85 8.46 -10.44
N GLY A 6 5.89 9.36 -10.22
CA GLY A 6 4.74 9.07 -9.34
C GLY A 6 3.94 7.83 -9.79
N VAL A 7 3.93 7.55 -11.10
CA VAL A 7 3.31 6.37 -11.71
C VAL A 7 4.03 5.09 -11.26
N GLU A 8 5.37 5.08 -11.30
CA GLU A 8 6.17 3.93 -10.86
C GLU A 8 6.02 3.65 -9.36
N VAL A 9 5.95 4.71 -8.54
CA VAL A 9 5.74 4.57 -7.10
C VAL A 9 4.37 3.94 -6.82
N MET A 10 3.32 4.41 -7.49
CA MET A 10 1.98 3.85 -7.34
C MET A 10 1.89 2.41 -7.86
N ALA A 11 2.51 2.11 -9.00
CA ALA A 11 2.57 0.75 -9.54
C ALA A 11 3.23 -0.21 -8.54
N LYS A 12 4.35 0.18 -7.93
CA LYS A 12 5.03 -0.63 -6.89
C LYS A 12 4.17 -0.82 -5.64
N ALA A 13 3.49 0.22 -5.17
CA ALA A 13 2.61 0.13 -4.01
C ALA A 13 1.45 -0.86 -4.25
N LEU A 14 0.78 -0.75 -5.40
CA LEU A 14 -0.30 -1.66 -5.78
C LEU A 14 0.22 -3.07 -6.05
N ASP A 15 1.42 -3.21 -6.62
CA ASP A 15 2.05 -4.51 -6.84
C ASP A 15 2.35 -5.23 -5.53
N PHE A 16 2.92 -4.52 -4.55
CA PHE A 16 3.13 -5.03 -3.21
C PHE A 16 1.80 -5.49 -2.57
N LEU A 17 0.77 -4.64 -2.61
CA LEU A 17 -0.55 -4.96 -2.06
C LEU A 17 -1.24 -6.14 -2.76
N SER A 18 -0.97 -6.35 -4.05
CA SER A 18 -1.52 -7.47 -4.82
C SER A 18 -1.00 -8.84 -4.35
N ASN A 19 0.14 -8.89 -3.67
CA ASN A 19 0.68 -10.12 -3.09
C ASN A 19 -0.04 -10.54 -1.80
N ILE A 20 -0.82 -9.64 -1.19
CA ILE A 20 -1.63 -9.93 -0.01
C ILE A 20 -2.93 -10.59 -0.48
N LYS A 21 -3.18 -11.81 -0.02
CA LYS A 21 -4.38 -12.59 -0.38
C LYS A 21 -5.39 -12.54 0.74
N GLU A 22 -6.67 -12.54 0.41
CA GLU A 22 -7.73 -12.55 1.41
C GLU A 22 -7.66 -13.76 2.36
N SER A 23 -7.20 -14.92 1.86
CA SER A 23 -6.95 -16.12 2.67
C SER A 23 -5.76 -16.01 3.63
N TYR A 24 -4.90 -15.00 3.45
CA TYR A 24 -3.75 -14.73 4.29
C TYR A 24 -3.55 -13.21 4.48
N PRO A 25 -4.43 -12.57 5.27
CA PRO A 25 -4.44 -11.12 5.42
C PRO A 25 -3.20 -10.65 6.19
N ALA A 26 -2.63 -9.52 5.76
CA ALA A 26 -1.46 -8.92 6.39
C ALA A 26 -1.89 -7.94 7.48
N SER A 27 -1.14 -7.88 8.58
CA SER A 27 -1.32 -6.83 9.59
C SER A 27 -0.86 -5.48 9.02
N VAL A 28 -1.63 -4.42 9.27
CA VAL A 28 -1.21 -3.04 8.97
C VAL A 28 0.12 -2.70 9.68
N LYS A 29 0.31 -3.22 10.90
CA LYS A 29 1.59 -3.05 11.62
C LYS A 29 2.76 -3.68 10.86
N SER A 30 2.57 -4.87 10.30
CA SER A 30 3.60 -5.54 9.48
C SER A 30 3.82 -4.82 8.15
N PHE A 31 2.77 -4.28 7.53
CA PHE A 31 2.85 -3.46 6.32
C PHE A 31 3.75 -2.23 6.55
N VAL A 32 3.49 -1.52 7.63
CA VAL A 32 4.22 -0.30 8.01
C VAL A 32 5.66 -0.60 8.46
N ALA A 33 5.90 -1.75 9.07
CA ALA A 33 7.23 -2.14 9.56
C ALA A 33 8.22 -2.56 8.46
N LEU A 34 7.79 -2.69 7.19
CA LEU A 34 8.68 -3.10 6.09
C LEU A 34 9.66 -2.00 5.66
N GLU A 35 9.49 -0.76 6.13
CA GLU A 35 10.34 0.38 5.78
C GLU A 35 11.19 0.90 6.96
N LEU A 36 11.39 0.09 8.00
CA LEU A 36 12.15 0.52 9.18
C LEU A 36 13.64 0.69 8.85
N THR A 37 14.11 1.93 9.01
CA THR A 37 15.49 2.37 8.84
C THR A 37 16.31 2.23 10.12
N GLY A 38 15.63 2.04 11.26
CA GLY A 38 16.23 2.01 12.60
C GLY A 38 16.34 3.39 13.26
N ASP A 39 16.01 4.47 12.54
CA ASP A 39 15.84 5.81 13.09
C ASP A 39 14.38 6.01 13.51
N GLN A 40 14.14 6.22 14.81
CA GLN A 40 12.79 6.30 15.36
C GLN A 40 11.93 7.41 14.74
N VAL A 41 12.53 8.55 14.40
CA VAL A 41 11.78 9.70 13.86
C VAL A 41 11.42 9.45 12.41
N ALA A 42 12.37 8.96 11.61
CA ALA A 42 12.13 8.59 10.23
C ALA A 42 11.10 7.45 10.13
N ASP A 43 11.23 6.43 10.97
CA ASP A 43 10.35 5.27 11.00
C ASP A 43 8.91 5.67 11.39
N GLN A 44 8.75 6.59 12.35
CA GLN A 44 7.44 7.12 12.72
C GLN A 44 6.81 7.93 11.57
N LEU A 45 7.58 8.79 10.90
CA LEU A 45 7.08 9.57 9.77
C LEU A 45 6.68 8.67 8.58
N LEU A 46 7.51 7.69 8.23
CA LEU A 46 7.20 6.72 7.17
C LEU A 46 5.96 5.90 7.50
N SER A 47 5.76 5.60 8.79
CA SER A 47 4.56 4.92 9.27
C SER A 47 3.29 5.74 9.03
N GLU A 48 3.31 7.02 9.37
CA GLU A 48 2.19 7.93 9.16
C GLU A 48 1.86 8.09 7.67
N ILE A 49 2.89 8.28 6.83
CA ILE A 49 2.73 8.39 5.37
C ILE A 49 2.11 7.10 4.80
N SER A 50 2.59 5.94 5.22
CA SER A 50 2.07 4.64 4.79
C SER A 50 0.60 4.45 5.15
N LEU A 51 0.20 4.86 6.36
CA LEU A 51 -1.20 4.83 6.80
C LEU A 51 -2.08 5.80 6.01
N MET A 52 -1.60 7.03 5.75
CA MET A 52 -2.32 8.01 4.92
C MET A 52 -2.56 7.47 3.51
N MET A 53 -1.55 6.86 2.89
CA MET A 53 -1.69 6.21 1.58
C MET A 53 -2.74 5.10 1.64
N LEU A 54 -2.65 4.21 2.61
CA LEU A 54 -3.57 3.08 2.74
C LEU A 54 -5.02 3.54 2.96
N GLN A 55 -5.23 4.60 3.77
CA GLN A 55 -6.54 5.21 3.97
C GLN A 55 -7.10 5.79 2.67
N LYS A 56 -6.27 6.46 1.86
CA LYS A 56 -6.69 7.00 0.57
C LYS A 56 -7.09 5.87 -0.39
N LEU A 57 -6.28 4.81 -0.49
CA LEU A 57 -6.58 3.65 -1.35
C LEU A 57 -7.84 2.90 -0.89
N LYS A 58 -8.09 2.82 0.41
CA LYS A 58 -9.34 2.29 0.98
C LYS A 58 -10.56 3.13 0.57
N VAL A 59 -10.47 4.46 0.74
CA VAL A 59 -11.55 5.40 0.37
C VAL A 59 -11.85 5.34 -1.12
N ASP A 60 -10.81 5.20 -1.96
CA ASP A 60 -10.96 5.06 -3.41
C ASP A 60 -11.42 3.65 -3.81
N GLY A 61 -11.68 2.76 -2.85
CA GLY A 61 -12.22 1.41 -3.10
C GLY A 61 -11.21 0.45 -3.73
N MET A 62 -9.92 0.74 -3.69
CA MET A 62 -8.86 -0.06 -4.33
C MET A 62 -8.35 -1.20 -3.44
N VAL A 63 -8.45 -1.05 -2.11
CA VAL A 63 -7.91 -2.02 -1.15
C VAL A 63 -9.00 -2.43 -0.16
N LYS A 64 -9.08 -3.72 0.12
CA LYS A 64 -9.94 -4.27 1.17
C LYS A 64 -9.17 -4.30 2.49
N THR A 65 -9.63 -3.55 3.49
CA THR A 65 -9.02 -3.52 4.83
C THR A 65 -10.09 -3.50 5.91
N ASP A 66 -9.70 -3.82 7.14
CA ASP A 66 -10.48 -3.49 8.33
C ASP A 66 -10.58 -1.95 8.51
N ASP A 67 -11.24 -1.52 9.59
CA ASP A 67 -11.11 -0.15 10.07
C ASP A 67 -9.64 0.15 10.44
N LEU A 68 -9.00 1.09 9.74
CA LEU A 68 -7.60 1.43 9.94
C LEU A 68 -7.35 2.21 11.23
N SER A 69 -8.42 2.66 11.91
CA SER A 69 -8.32 3.22 13.26
C SER A 69 -8.11 2.14 14.34
N GLU A 70 -8.33 0.87 14.01
CA GLU A 70 -8.18 -0.24 14.95
C GLU A 70 -6.72 -0.71 15.07
N PRO A 71 -6.20 -0.96 16.29
CA PRO A 71 -4.80 -1.37 16.52
C PRO A 71 -4.38 -2.65 15.80
N ASN A 72 -5.35 -3.53 15.50
CA ASN A 72 -5.13 -4.84 14.88
C ASN A 72 -5.68 -4.93 13.46
N ALA A 73 -5.90 -3.78 12.81
CA ALA A 73 -6.42 -3.72 11.45
C ALA A 73 -5.59 -4.56 10.49
N LYS A 74 -6.29 -5.26 9.58
CA LYS A 74 -5.70 -6.09 8.54
C LYS A 74 -6.00 -5.58 7.14
N ILE A 75 -5.11 -5.94 6.23
CA ILE A 75 -5.20 -5.74 4.79
C ILE A 75 -5.51 -7.10 4.18
N TYR A 76 -6.57 -7.17 3.37
CA TYR A 76 -7.04 -8.40 2.71
C TYR A 76 -6.66 -8.44 1.22
N GLY A 77 -5.94 -7.42 0.73
CA GLY A 77 -5.48 -7.32 -0.64
C GLY A 77 -6.24 -6.28 -1.46
N LEU A 78 -6.03 -6.31 -2.77
CA LEU A 78 -6.71 -5.44 -3.72
C LEU A 78 -8.17 -5.89 -3.93
N THR A 79 -9.04 -4.93 -4.17
CA THR A 79 -10.38 -5.16 -4.74
C THR A 79 -10.28 -5.36 -6.26
N GLU A 80 -11.39 -5.70 -6.92
CA GLU A 80 -11.45 -5.71 -8.40
C GLU A 80 -11.02 -4.36 -8.99
N HIS A 81 -11.51 -3.25 -8.44
CA HIS A 81 -11.10 -1.92 -8.84
C HIS A 81 -9.60 -1.66 -8.62
N GLY A 82 -9.04 -2.11 -7.50
CA GLY A 82 -7.60 -2.01 -7.24
C GLY A 82 -6.76 -2.79 -8.25
N VAL A 83 -7.23 -3.96 -8.69
CA VAL A 83 -6.56 -4.77 -9.72
C VAL A 83 -6.56 -4.06 -11.07
N GLU A 84 -7.69 -3.46 -11.46
CA GLU A 84 -7.79 -2.66 -12.69
C GLU A 84 -6.83 -1.47 -12.67
N MET A 85 -6.82 -0.72 -11.55
CA MET A 85 -5.93 0.43 -11.39
C MET A 85 -4.46 0.01 -11.40
N ARG A 86 -4.11 -1.10 -10.74
CA ARG A 86 -2.74 -1.66 -10.82
C ARG A 86 -2.31 -1.90 -12.25
N ARG A 87 -3.19 -2.51 -13.06
CA ARG A 87 -2.91 -2.76 -14.48
C ARG A 87 -2.68 -1.46 -15.25
N LEU A 88 -3.54 -0.45 -15.04
CA LEU A 88 -3.39 0.86 -15.68
C LEU A 88 -2.04 1.51 -15.32
N PHE A 89 -1.67 1.53 -14.04
CA PHE A 89 -0.39 2.10 -13.61
C PHE A 89 0.81 1.34 -14.20
N LEU A 90 0.76 0.01 -14.27
CA LEU A 90 1.80 -0.79 -14.91
C LEU A 90 1.92 -0.48 -16.40
N GLU A 91 0.80 -0.38 -17.12
CA GLU A 91 0.80 0.01 -18.55
C GLU A 91 1.42 1.40 -18.73
N LEU A 92 1.09 2.36 -17.86
CA LEU A 92 1.66 3.71 -17.87
C LEU A 92 3.16 3.77 -17.51
N THR A 93 3.70 2.81 -16.75
CA THR A 93 5.16 2.74 -16.50
C THR A 93 5.97 2.29 -17.72
N HIS A 94 5.30 1.68 -18.71
CA HIS A 94 5.93 1.16 -19.93
C HIS A 94 5.56 1.94 -21.19
N ALA A 95 4.76 3.02 -21.06
CA ALA A 95 4.34 3.92 -22.12
C ALA A 95 5.36 5.03 -22.39
#